data_AF-A0A963BQ73-F1
#
_entry.id   AF-A0A963BQ73-F1
#
_cell.length_a   1.000
_cell.length_b   1.000
_cell.length_c   1.000
_cell.angle_alpha   90.00
_cell.angle_beta   90.00
_cell.angle_gamma   90.00
#
_symmetry.space_group_name_H-M   'P 1'
#
loop_
_entity.id
_entity.type
_entity.pdbx_description
1 polymer ?
#
loop_
_entity_poly.entity_id
_entity_poly.type
_entity_poly.pdbx_seq_one_letter_code
_entity_poly.pdbx_strand_id
1 'polypeptide(L)'
;MRSVINRVCLGVAALSMAPAVFAQSAFDKDWACWYQGAGKLNCLLLKASSNLQDPPTDPVGNSTPIPEEARLILGGDESLYSSLVEIPLMNDPYDMLLVEQLARFTVCGDAIDCRMTFVSTEQELALLQASVTDQP
;
A
#
# COMPACT_ATOMS: atom_id res chain seq x y z
N MET A 1 -8.89 -56.71 -48.99
CA MET A 1 -8.65 -56.57 -47.54
C MET A 1 -7.99 -55.22 -47.28
N ARG A 2 -8.68 -54.39 -46.50
CA ARG A 2 -8.25 -53.25 -45.65
C ARG A 2 -7.10 -52.32 -46.10
N SER A 3 -7.54 -51.09 -46.40
CA SER A 3 -6.85 -49.80 -46.40
C SER A 3 -6.04 -49.50 -45.13
N VAL A 4 -4.90 -48.81 -45.25
CA VAL A 4 -4.38 -47.89 -44.20
C VAL A 4 -3.64 -46.71 -44.84
N ILE A 5 -4.29 -45.55 -44.80
CA ILE A 5 -3.76 -44.19 -44.98
C ILE A 5 -3.16 -43.76 -43.63
N ASN A 6 -1.93 -43.24 -43.60
CA ASN A 6 -1.35 -42.64 -42.39
C ASN A 6 -0.54 -41.39 -42.77
N ARG A 7 -1.20 -40.22 -42.84
CA ARG A 7 -1.37 -39.19 -41.80
C ARG A 7 -0.11 -38.35 -41.49
N VAL A 8 0.04 -37.34 -42.34
CA VAL A 8 0.41 -35.93 -42.08
C VAL A 8 0.88 -35.60 -40.66
N CYS A 9 2.13 -35.13 -40.56
CA CYS A 9 2.68 -34.42 -39.41
C CYS A 9 2.05 -33.02 -39.32
N LEU A 10 1.14 -32.81 -38.37
CA LEU A 10 0.68 -31.50 -37.93
C LEU A 10 1.16 -31.29 -36.50
N GLY A 11 2.39 -30.82 -36.37
CA GLY A 11 2.92 -30.30 -35.11
C GLY A 11 2.32 -28.92 -34.87
N VAL A 12 1.20 -28.88 -34.15
CA VAL A 12 0.67 -27.62 -33.60
C VAL A 12 1.56 -27.26 -32.41
N ALA A 13 2.44 -26.29 -32.61
CA ALA A 13 3.16 -25.64 -31.53
C ALA A 13 2.13 -24.91 -30.65
N ALA A 14 1.78 -25.53 -29.52
CA ALA A 14 1.03 -24.87 -28.48
C ALA A 14 1.93 -23.80 -27.85
N LEU A 15 1.85 -22.57 -28.36
CA LEU A 15 2.29 -21.39 -27.64
C LEU A 15 1.38 -21.26 -26.42
N SER A 16 1.87 -21.77 -25.28
CA SER A 16 1.31 -21.52 -23.96
C SER A 16 1.42 -20.03 -23.65
N MET A 17 0.38 -19.28 -24.00
CA MET A 17 0.10 -17.97 -23.41
C MET A 17 -0.26 -18.21 -21.94
N ALA A 18 0.75 -18.26 -21.08
CA ALA A 18 0.53 -18.10 -19.65
C ALA A 18 0.02 -16.66 -19.44
N PRO A 19 -1.16 -16.45 -18.85
CA PRO A 19 -1.56 -15.11 -18.45
C PRO A 19 -0.54 -14.60 -17.43
N ALA A 20 0.02 -13.42 -17.70
CA ALA A 20 0.77 -12.69 -16.69
C ALA A 20 -0.19 -12.45 -15.51
N VAL A 21 0.05 -13.17 -14.41
CA VAL A 21 -0.59 -12.87 -13.13
C VAL A 21 -0.07 -11.49 -12.75
N PHE A 22 -0.88 -10.46 -12.97
CA PHE A 22 -0.60 -9.13 -12.48
C PHE A 22 -0.40 -9.24 -10.96
N ALA A 23 0.77 -8.84 -10.49
CA ALA A 23 1.13 -8.92 -9.09
C ALA A 23 0.07 -8.17 -8.27
N GLN A 24 -0.76 -8.91 -7.53
CA GLN A 24 -1.51 -8.34 -6.42
C GLN A 24 -0.50 -7.55 -5.58
N SER A 25 -0.78 -6.27 -5.28
CA SER A 25 0.02 -5.53 -4.30
C SER A 25 0.15 -6.39 -3.04
N ALA A 26 1.36 -6.85 -2.76
CA ALA A 26 1.68 -7.77 -1.66
C ALA A 26 1.60 -7.10 -0.28
N PHE A 27 1.08 -5.86 -0.23
CA PHE A 27 1.01 -5.05 0.97
C PHE A 27 -0.46 -4.95 1.40
N ASP A 28 -0.69 -5.22 2.67
CA ASP A 28 -2.01 -5.15 3.30
C ASP A 28 -2.38 -3.69 3.63
N LYS A 29 -1.40 -2.78 3.70
CA LYS A 29 -1.62 -1.33 3.82
C LYS A 29 -0.86 -0.55 2.74
N ASP A 30 -1.56 0.37 2.07
CA ASP A 30 -0.95 1.29 1.11
C ASP A 30 -1.36 2.73 1.42
N TRP A 31 -0.35 3.58 1.68
CA TRP A 31 -0.51 4.98 2.03
C TRP A 31 0.09 5.89 0.95
N ALA A 32 -0.57 7.00 0.67
CA ALA A 32 0.01 8.13 -0.04
C ALA A 32 0.19 9.30 0.91
N CYS A 33 1.41 9.84 1.03
CA CYS A 33 1.71 10.98 1.88
C CYS A 33 2.26 12.15 1.06
N TRP A 34 1.96 13.38 1.46
CA TRP A 34 2.49 14.60 0.83
C TRP A 34 2.61 15.73 1.83
N TYR A 35 3.55 16.63 1.56
CA TYR A 35 3.69 17.86 2.31
C TYR A 35 2.73 18.93 1.73
N GLN A 36 1.80 19.42 2.54
CA GLN A 36 0.82 20.44 2.15
C GLN A 36 1.37 21.87 2.27
N GLY A 37 2.53 22.06 2.89
CA GLY A 37 3.01 23.39 3.29
C GLY A 37 2.58 23.77 4.71
N ALA A 38 3.10 24.89 5.22
CA ALA A 38 2.79 25.43 6.55
C ALA A 38 2.98 24.42 7.70
N GLY A 39 4.03 23.60 7.61
CA GLY A 39 4.31 22.54 8.56
C GLY A 39 3.27 21.42 8.59
N LYS A 40 2.54 21.14 7.50
CA LYS A 40 1.55 20.06 7.46
C LYS A 40 1.96 18.92 6.54
N LEU A 41 2.02 17.71 7.09
CA LEU A 41 2.18 16.47 6.36
C LEU A 41 0.84 15.73 6.35
N ASN A 42 0.32 15.45 5.17
CA ASN A 42 -0.93 14.73 5.00
C ASN A 42 -0.66 13.32 4.50
N CYS A 43 -1.38 12.34 5.03
CA CYS A 43 -1.30 10.95 4.60
C CYS A 43 -2.72 10.40 4.38
N LEU A 44 -2.93 9.74 3.26
CA LEU A 44 -4.19 9.12 2.87
C LEU A 44 -4.01 7.61 2.77
N LEU A 45 -4.85 6.86 3.46
CA LEU A 45 -4.90 5.41 3.31
C LEU A 45 -5.63 5.05 2.01
N LEU A 46 -4.89 4.53 1.04
CA LEU A 46 -5.40 4.10 -0.25
C LEU A 46 -5.99 2.70 -0.19
N LYS A 47 -5.39 1.82 0.62
CA LYS A 47 -5.80 0.42 0.75
C LYS A 47 -5.55 -0.09 2.15
N ALA A 48 -6.55 -0.76 2.72
CA ALA A 48 -6.44 -1.59 3.91
C ALA A 48 -7.06 -2.96 3.60
N SER A 49 -6.36 -4.04 3.92
CA SER A 49 -6.85 -5.42 3.82
C SER A 49 -7.39 -5.85 5.18
N SER A 50 -8.65 -6.28 5.27
CA SER A 50 -9.31 -6.82 6.49
C SER A 50 -8.58 -7.98 7.18
N ASN A 51 -7.53 -8.55 6.59
CA ASN A 51 -6.76 -9.65 7.20
C ASN A 51 -5.75 -9.20 8.26
N LEU A 52 -5.74 -7.92 8.62
CA LEU A 52 -4.84 -7.37 9.61
C LEU A 52 -5.09 -8.03 10.97
N GLN A 53 -4.14 -8.88 11.32
CA GLN A 53 -4.01 -9.48 12.65
C GLN A 53 -4.10 -8.38 13.71
N ASP A 54 -4.68 -8.77 14.86
CA ASP A 54 -4.93 -7.93 16.03
C ASP A 54 -3.88 -6.82 16.20
N PRO A 55 -4.31 -5.59 16.56
CA PRO A 55 -3.40 -4.48 16.80
C PRO A 55 -2.26 -4.96 17.70
N PRO A 56 -0.99 -4.57 17.43
CA PRO A 56 0.17 -5.10 18.13
C PRO A 56 -0.13 -5.11 19.63
N THR A 57 -0.25 -6.32 20.19
CA THR A 57 -0.46 -6.46 21.63
C THR A 57 0.84 -6.00 22.26
N ASP A 58 0.81 -4.82 22.89
CA ASP A 58 1.96 -4.13 23.49
C ASP A 58 3.03 -5.12 23.99
N PRO A 59 4.20 -5.22 23.34
CA PRO A 59 5.29 -5.94 23.93
C PRO A 59 5.85 -5.08 25.07
N VAL A 60 5.44 -5.42 26.29
CA VAL A 60 6.26 -5.32 27.50
C VAL A 60 6.56 -3.91 28.01
N GLY A 61 5.95 -3.57 29.16
CA GLY A 61 6.61 -2.82 30.23
C GLY A 61 6.68 -1.30 30.10
N ASN A 62 5.82 -0.60 30.85
CA ASN A 62 5.96 0.81 31.24
C ASN A 62 6.02 1.87 30.12
N SER A 63 5.56 1.56 28.92
CA SER A 63 5.44 2.53 27.83
C SER A 63 4.11 3.27 27.92
N THR A 64 4.16 4.60 27.76
CA THR A 64 2.97 5.47 27.71
C THR A 64 1.92 4.88 26.78
N PRO A 65 0.61 4.84 27.15
CA PRO A 65 -0.42 4.30 26.28
C PRO A 65 -0.38 5.01 24.93
N ILE A 66 -0.26 4.25 23.85
CA ILE A 66 -0.40 4.78 22.50
C ILE A 66 -1.85 5.32 22.38
N PRO A 67 -2.06 6.58 21.96
CA PRO A 67 -3.40 7.13 21.74
C PRO A 67 -4.23 6.23 20.82
N GLU A 68 -5.53 6.16 21.07
CA GLU A 68 -6.45 5.28 20.34
C GLU A 68 -6.38 5.51 18.82
N GLU A 69 -6.23 6.76 18.41
CA GLU A 69 -6.10 7.15 17.00
C GLU A 69 -4.84 6.58 16.36
N ALA A 70 -3.71 6.60 17.08
CA ALA A 70 -2.47 5.99 16.63
C ALA A 70 -2.56 4.46 16.59
N ARG A 71 -3.31 3.85 17.51
CA ARG A 71 -3.62 2.41 17.45
C ARG A 71 -4.47 2.04 16.24
N LEU A 72 -5.43 2.88 15.86
CA LEU A 72 -6.25 2.65 14.67
C LEU A 72 -5.41 2.74 13.39
N ILE A 73 -4.55 3.75 13.29
CA ILE A 73 -3.62 3.93 12.15
C ILE A 73 -2.68 2.72 12.04
N LEU A 74 -2.05 2.32 13.15
CA LEU A 74 -1.11 1.20 13.19
C LEU A 74 -1.78 -0.17 13.11
N GLY A 75 -3.01 -0.31 13.60
CA GLY A 75 -3.83 -1.52 13.53
C GLY A 75 -4.45 -1.71 12.14
N GLY A 76 -4.60 -0.63 11.36
CA GLY A 76 -5.16 -0.67 10.01
C GLY A 76 -6.62 -1.08 9.99
N ASP A 77 -7.39 -0.45 10.86
CA ASP A 77 -8.84 -0.54 10.83
C ASP A 77 -9.37 -0.08 9.46
N GLU A 78 -10.25 -0.86 8.84
CA GLU A 78 -10.90 -0.52 7.56
C GLU A 78 -11.76 0.75 7.68
N SER A 79 -12.14 1.17 8.89
CA SER A 79 -12.79 2.47 9.13
C SER A 79 -11.91 3.65 8.71
N LEU A 80 -10.60 3.44 8.55
CA LEU A 80 -9.65 4.44 8.07
C LEU A 80 -9.48 4.45 6.55
N TYR A 81 -10.17 3.59 5.79
CA TYR A 81 -10.12 3.65 4.33
C TYR A 81 -10.54 5.03 3.85
N SER A 82 -9.76 5.66 2.97
CA SER A 82 -9.92 7.05 2.54
C SER A 82 -9.81 8.13 3.64
N SER A 83 -9.34 7.77 4.84
CA SER A 83 -9.10 8.73 5.92
C SER A 83 -7.82 9.51 5.69
N LEU A 84 -7.95 10.83 5.81
CA LEU A 84 -6.84 11.76 5.80
C LEU A 84 -6.28 11.91 7.21
N VAL A 85 -5.02 11.54 7.40
CA VAL A 85 -4.24 11.78 8.61
C VAL A 85 -3.41 13.05 8.40
N GLU A 86 -3.67 14.08 9.21
CA GLU A 86 -2.86 15.30 9.24
C GLU A 86 -1.82 15.19 10.37
N ILE A 87 -0.55 15.29 10.02
CA ILE A 87 0.60 15.23 10.92
C ILE A 87 1.21 16.63 10.99
N PRO A 88 1.07 17.34 12.13
CA PRO A 88 1.69 18.64 12.29
C PRO A 88 3.20 18.50 12.47
N LEU A 89 3.94 19.22 11.65
CA LEU A 89 5.37 19.47 11.80
C LEU A 89 5.55 20.74 12.62
N MET A 90 6.56 20.76 13.50
CA MET A 90 6.84 21.94 14.30
C MET A 90 7.26 23.17 13.46
N ASN A 91 7.85 22.94 12.28
CA ASN A 91 8.32 23.98 11.36
C ASN A 91 8.20 23.50 9.91
N ASP A 92 8.31 24.43 8.97
CA ASP A 92 8.49 24.08 7.55
C ASP A 92 9.80 23.26 7.39
N PRO A 93 9.73 22.10 6.71
CA PRO A 93 10.87 21.21 6.58
C PRO A 93 11.90 21.77 5.60
N TYR A 94 13.17 21.73 6.01
CA TYR A 94 14.31 22.03 5.13
C TYR A 94 14.73 20.81 4.30
N ASP A 95 14.48 19.61 4.81
CA ASP A 95 14.85 18.33 4.19
C ASP A 95 13.61 17.46 3.98
N MET A 96 13.19 17.33 2.71
CA MET A 96 12.03 16.54 2.34
C MET A 96 12.25 15.03 2.47
N LEU A 97 13.51 14.55 2.42
CA LEU A 97 13.80 13.13 2.63
C LEU A 97 13.56 12.75 4.09
N LEU A 98 13.84 13.66 5.02
CA LEU A 98 13.52 13.46 6.43
C LEU A 98 12.01 13.42 6.66
N VAL A 99 11.25 14.28 5.98
CA VAL A 99 9.78 14.28 6.04
C VAL A 99 9.20 12.99 5.50
N GLU A 100 9.73 12.48 4.39
CA GLU A 100 9.35 11.20 3.82
C GLU A 100 9.58 10.05 4.81
N GLN A 101 10.75 10.03 5.47
CA GLN A 101 11.05 9.02 6.49
C GLN A 101 10.13 9.13 7.71
N LEU A 102 9.84 10.35 8.16
CA LEU A 102 8.88 10.60 9.24
C LEU A 102 7.48 10.11 8.86
N ALA A 103 7.03 10.41 7.64
CA ALA A 103 5.75 9.96 7.11
C ALA A 103 5.66 8.43 7.14
N ARG A 104 6.69 7.75 6.62
CA ARG A 104 6.78 6.28 6.63
C ARG A 104 6.68 5.74 8.06
N PHE A 105 7.48 6.27 8.97
CA PHE A 105 7.51 5.81 10.35
C PHE A 105 6.16 6.03 11.04
N THR A 106 5.47 7.13 10.72
CA THR A 106 4.19 7.47 11.34
C THR A 106 3.07 6.53 10.90
N VAL A 107 2.98 6.23 9.59
CA VAL A 107 1.86 5.44 9.04
C VAL A 107 2.12 3.94 8.97
N CYS A 108 3.38 3.54 8.82
CA CYS A 108 3.77 2.13 8.77
C CYS A 108 4.44 1.62 10.04
N GLY A 109 5.09 2.47 10.84
CA GLY A 109 5.98 2.01 11.91
C GLY A 109 6.98 0.97 11.39
N ASP A 110 6.98 -0.21 12.03
CA ASP A 110 7.82 -1.37 11.66
C ASP A 110 7.08 -2.42 10.81
N ALA A 111 5.86 -2.14 10.34
CA ALA A 111 5.04 -3.10 9.60
C ALA A 111 5.66 -3.46 8.24
N ILE A 112 5.94 -4.76 8.04
CA ILE A 112 6.57 -5.31 6.83
C ILE A 112 5.60 -5.31 5.63
N ASP A 113 4.31 -5.42 5.92
CA ASP A 113 3.17 -5.43 5.01
C ASP A 113 2.58 -4.03 4.79
N CYS A 114 3.33 -2.97 5.08
CA CYS A 114 2.94 -1.59 4.83
C CYS A 114 3.81 -0.92 3.76
N ARG A 115 3.14 -0.30 2.79
CA ARG A 115 3.74 0.56 1.78
C ARG A 115 3.32 2.01 2.01
N MET A 116 4.27 2.91 1.87
CA MET A 116 4.02 4.35 1.82
C MET A 116 4.69 4.91 0.58
N THR A 117 3.93 5.68 -0.19
CA THR A 117 4.41 6.44 -1.35
C THR A 117 4.35 7.93 -1.03
N PHE A 118 5.48 8.62 -1.14
CA PHE A 118 5.51 10.06 -0.96
C PHE A 118 5.29 10.75 -2.30
N VAL A 119 4.27 11.60 -2.39
CA VAL A 119 3.92 12.32 -3.61
C VAL A 119 4.25 13.80 -3.46
N SER A 120 4.73 14.37 -4.55
CA SER A 120 5.15 15.77 -4.64
C SER A 120 4.07 16.65 -5.26
N THR A 121 3.12 16.05 -5.97
CA THR A 121 2.06 16.76 -6.70
C THR A 121 0.69 16.11 -6.51
N GLU A 122 -0.37 16.91 -6.68
CA GLU A 122 -1.75 16.41 -6.66
C GLU A 122 -2.03 15.44 -7.83
N GLN A 123 -1.36 15.61 -8.98
CA GLN A 123 -1.50 14.71 -10.12
C GLN A 123 -0.95 13.31 -9.80
N GLU A 124 0.18 13.22 -9.12
CA GLU A 124 0.74 11.95 -8.64
C GLU A 124 -0.22 11.27 -7.65
N LEU A 125 -0.82 12.04 -6.74
CA LEU A 125 -1.83 11.53 -5.82
C LEU A 125 -3.04 10.93 -6.56
N ALA A 126 -3.58 11.66 -7.54
CA ALA A 126 -4.73 11.20 -8.33
C ALA A 126 -4.41 9.93 -9.14
N LEU A 127 -3.19 9.82 -9.68
CA LEU A 127 -2.73 8.62 -10.38
C LEU A 127 -2.63 7.39 -9.44
N LEU A 128 -2.14 7.59 -8.21
CA LEU A 128 -2.08 6.52 -7.21
C LEU A 128 -3.47 6.09 -6.75
N GLN A 129 -4.41 7.03 -6.59
CA GLN A 129 -5.79 6.69 -6.23
C GLN A 129 -6.49 5.90 -7.35
N ALA A 130 -6.28 6.29 -8.61
CA ALA A 130 -6.84 5.59 -9.76
C ALA A 130 -6.28 4.16 -9.89
N SER A 131 -4.99 3.95 -9.64
CA SER A 131 -4.38 2.62 -9.75
C SER A 131 -4.88 1.63 -8.68
N VAL A 132 -5.36 2.13 -7.54
CA VAL A 132 -5.94 1.32 -6.47
C VAL A 132 -7.42 1.02 -6.71
N THR A 133 -8.16 1.94 -7.33
CA THR A 133 -9.61 1.81 -7.58
C THR A 133 -9.95 0.80 -8.69
N ASP A 134 -9.01 0.52 -9.61
CA ASP A 134 -9.19 -0.44 -10.71
C ASP A 134 -8.90 -1.91 -10.32
N GLN A 135 -8.71 -2.23 -9.03
CA GLN A 135 -8.62 -3.61 -8.56
C GLN A 135 -10.01 -4.21 -8.33
N PRO A 136 -10.43 -5.25 -9.08
CA PRO A 136 -11.74 -5.89 -8.95
C PRO A 136 -11.92 -6.69 -7.66
#